data_AF-A0A972IW87-F1
#
_entry.id   AF-A0A972IW87-F1
#
_cell.length_a   1.000
_cell.length_b   1.000
_cell.length_c   1.000
_cell.angle_alpha   90.00
_cell.angle_beta   90.00
_cell.angle_gamma   90.00
#
_symmetry.space_group_name_H-M   'P 1'
#
loop_
_entity.id
_entity.type
_entity.pdbx_description
1 polymer ?
#
loop_
_entity_poly.entity_id
_entity_poly.type
_entity_poly.pdbx_seq_one_letter_code
_entity_poly.pdbx_strand_id
1 'polypeptide(L)'
;MPNVSEVQEYKYRYYDDEVEKQKTKSNDLDKDAFLRLLITQLQNQDPLDPMEDREFIAQMAQFSSLEQMQNLNKTLESTQVTIAEHITQMNNNLVTSQSNIVDQLIRINEGLKKLGVEVEKPEDPQDDADYEPEIQFAHETGEDIETSREV
;
A
#
# COMPACT_ATOMS: atom_id res chain seq x y z
N MET A 1 4.58 32.86 -7.31
CA MET A 1 5.33 31.57 -7.32
C MET A 1 4.56 30.61 -8.21
N PRO A 2 5.21 29.80 -9.06
CA PRO A 2 4.49 28.85 -9.91
C PRO A 2 3.78 27.82 -9.03
N ASN A 3 2.52 27.53 -9.36
CA ASN A 3 1.67 26.59 -8.64
C ASN A 3 2.16 25.16 -8.91
N VAL A 4 2.39 24.39 -7.85
CA VAL A 4 2.89 23.00 -7.90
C VAL A 4 1.92 22.07 -8.64
N SER A 5 0.68 22.50 -8.91
CA SER A 5 -0.29 21.75 -9.70
C SER A 5 -0.02 21.72 -11.21
N GLU A 6 0.79 22.63 -11.76
CA GLU A 6 1.00 22.73 -13.22
C GLU A 6 2.14 21.83 -13.75
N VAL A 7 2.94 21.23 -12.87
CA VAL A 7 4.17 20.51 -13.29
C VAL A 7 3.95 19.00 -13.48
N GLN A 8 2.73 18.49 -13.29
CA GLN A 8 2.45 17.05 -13.37
C GLN A 8 1.56 16.62 -14.56
N GLU A 9 1.16 17.52 -15.47
CA GLU A 9 0.23 17.17 -16.55
C GLU A 9 0.89 16.64 -17.84
N TYR A 10 2.22 16.59 -17.93
CA TYR A 10 2.90 16.12 -19.14
C TYR A 10 3.71 14.87 -18.91
N LYS A 11 3.04 13.72 -18.74
CA LYS A 11 3.60 12.41 -19.12
C LYS A 11 2.50 11.33 -19.15
N TYR A 12 2.23 10.86 -20.37
CA TYR A 12 1.47 9.65 -20.73
C TYR A 12 -0.06 9.72 -20.70
N ARG A 13 -0.62 10.60 -21.53
CA ARG A 13 -1.87 10.25 -22.24
C ARG A 13 -1.50 9.72 -23.62
N TYR A 14 -2.25 8.70 -24.05
CA TYR A 14 -2.16 8.01 -25.35
C TYR A 14 -1.09 6.93 -25.44
N TYR A 15 -1.28 5.80 -24.75
CA TYR A 15 -1.32 4.49 -25.41
C TYR A 15 -2.22 3.56 -24.58
N ASP A 16 -3.40 3.29 -25.14
CA ASP A 16 -3.98 1.94 -25.20
C ASP A 16 -4.69 1.35 -23.98
N ASP A 17 -5.75 2.01 -23.51
CA ASP A 17 -6.74 1.46 -22.55
C ASP A 17 -7.71 0.43 -23.18
N GLU A 18 -7.65 0.19 -24.49
CA GLU A 18 -8.56 -0.73 -25.18
C GLU A 18 -7.95 -2.12 -25.43
N VAL A 19 -6.63 -2.28 -25.43
CA VAL A 19 -5.99 -3.60 -25.64
C VAL A 19 -5.90 -4.44 -24.35
N GLU A 20 -6.04 -3.85 -23.16
CA GLU A 20 -5.85 -4.59 -21.90
C GLU A 20 -7.12 -5.33 -21.39
N LYS A 21 -8.32 -4.87 -21.77
CA LYS A 21 -9.59 -5.49 -21.29
C LYS A 21 -9.97 -6.81 -21.97
N GLN A 22 -9.34 -7.18 -23.08
CA GLN A 22 -9.65 -8.44 -23.76
C GLN A 22 -8.72 -9.59 -23.35
N LYS A 23 -7.57 -9.32 -22.73
CA LYS A 23 -6.55 -10.34 -22.44
C LYS A 23 -6.78 -11.12 -21.14
N THR A 24 -7.54 -10.56 -20.20
CA THR A 24 -7.74 -11.16 -18.87
C THR A 24 -8.93 -12.11 -18.80
N LYS A 25 -9.96 -11.92 -19.65
CA LYS A 25 -11.14 -12.80 -19.66
C LYS A 25 -10.94 -14.12 -20.43
N SER A 26 -9.99 -14.19 -21.37
CA SER A 26 -9.73 -15.42 -22.13
C SER A 26 -9.05 -16.50 -21.30
N ASN A 27 -8.10 -16.11 -20.44
CA ASN A 27 -7.21 -17.08 -19.77
C ASN A 27 -7.90 -17.90 -18.67
N ASP A 28 -8.87 -17.32 -17.94
CA ASP A 28 -9.63 -18.08 -16.92
C ASP A 28 -10.64 -19.07 -17.56
N LEU A 29 -11.26 -18.68 -18.67
CA LEU A 29 -12.15 -19.55 -19.44
C LEU A 29 -11.40 -20.75 -20.04
N ASP A 30 -10.15 -20.56 -20.49
CA ASP A 30 -9.32 -21.63 -21.03
C ASP A 30 -8.86 -22.63 -19.96
N LYS A 31 -8.61 -22.19 -18.71
CA LYS A 31 -8.22 -23.08 -17.60
C LYS A 31 -9.36 -24.02 -17.16
N ASP A 32 -10.57 -23.48 -17.02
CA ASP A 32 -11.75 -24.27 -16.63
C ASP A 32 -12.19 -25.22 -17.74
N ALA A 33 -12.11 -24.80 -19.00
CA ALA A 33 -12.34 -25.66 -20.15
C ALA A 33 -11.31 -26.79 -20.21
N PHE A 34 -10.03 -26.49 -19.93
CA PHE A 34 -8.95 -27.47 -19.88
C PHE A 34 -9.10 -28.48 -18.73
N LEU A 35 -9.39 -28.03 -17.51
CA LEU A 35 -9.64 -28.93 -16.36
C LEU A 35 -10.83 -29.86 -16.61
N ARG A 36 -11.87 -29.39 -17.29
CA ARG A 36 -13.00 -30.23 -17.72
C ARG A 36 -12.58 -31.26 -18.76
N LEU A 37 -11.77 -30.87 -19.73
CA LEU A 37 -11.24 -31.79 -20.73
C LEU A 37 -10.35 -32.86 -20.09
N LEU A 38 -9.52 -32.46 -19.13
CA LEU A 38 -8.68 -33.34 -18.32
C LEU A 38 -9.50 -34.36 -17.53
N ILE A 39 -10.53 -33.92 -16.81
CA ILE A 39 -11.43 -34.82 -16.07
C ILE A 39 -12.14 -35.79 -17.04
N THR A 40 -12.54 -35.30 -18.22
CA THR A 40 -13.20 -36.10 -19.26
C THR A 40 -12.27 -37.16 -19.84
N GLN A 41 -10.99 -36.85 -20.03
CA GLN A 41 -9.96 -37.81 -20.47
C GLN A 41 -9.68 -38.83 -19.37
N LEU A 42 -9.50 -38.40 -18.11
CA LEU A 42 -9.34 -39.29 -16.95
C LEU A 42 -10.51 -40.28 -16.76
N GLN A 43 -11.73 -39.87 -17.12
CA GLN A 43 -12.92 -40.71 -17.08
C GLN A 43 -13.03 -41.71 -18.24
N ASN A 44 -12.35 -41.47 -19.37
CA ASN A 44 -12.43 -42.28 -20.60
C ASN A 44 -11.14 -43.04 -20.94
N GLN A 45 -10.05 -42.88 -20.18
CA GLN A 45 -8.80 -43.62 -20.37
C GLN A 45 -8.94 -45.08 -19.88
N ASP A 46 -8.42 -46.03 -20.67
CA ASP A 46 -8.26 -47.43 -20.26
C ASP A 46 -7.18 -47.49 -19.16
N PRO A 47 -7.44 -48.10 -17.98
CA PRO A 47 -6.52 -48.09 -16.84
C PRO A 47 -5.13 -48.71 -17.10
N LEU A 48 -4.90 -49.36 -18.24
CA LEU A 48 -3.65 -50.03 -18.56
C LEU A 48 -2.58 -49.16 -19.25
N ASP A 49 -2.86 -47.92 -19.69
CA ASP A 49 -1.82 -47.08 -20.35
C ASP A 49 -1.94 -45.56 -20.07
N PRO A 50 -1.57 -45.08 -18.88
CA PRO A 50 -1.90 -43.72 -18.43
C PRO A 50 -0.76 -42.69 -18.56
N MET A 51 0.23 -42.90 -19.44
CA MET A 51 1.54 -42.23 -19.32
C MET A 51 1.79 -40.99 -20.20
N GLU A 52 1.17 -40.80 -21.37
CA GLU A 52 1.50 -39.63 -22.23
C GLU A 52 0.77 -38.33 -21.85
N ASP A 53 -0.50 -38.38 -21.42
CA ASP A 53 -1.26 -37.15 -21.14
C ASP A 53 -0.74 -36.39 -19.91
N ARG A 54 -0.16 -37.10 -18.94
CA ARG A 54 0.25 -36.53 -17.63
C ARG A 54 1.38 -35.53 -17.70
N GLU A 55 2.35 -35.71 -18.59
CA GLU A 55 3.51 -34.82 -18.66
C GLU A 55 3.13 -33.45 -19.22
N PHE A 56 2.27 -33.41 -20.25
CA PHE A 56 1.71 -32.17 -20.77
C PHE A 56 0.87 -31.43 -19.72
N ILE A 57 0.04 -32.17 -18.96
CA ILE A 57 -0.76 -31.61 -17.86
C ILE A 57 0.12 -31.00 -16.77
N ALA A 58 1.20 -31.70 -16.37
CA ALA A 58 2.13 -31.21 -15.37
C ALA A 58 2.80 -29.90 -15.82
N GLN A 59 3.20 -29.80 -17.09
CA GLN A 59 3.77 -28.58 -17.66
C GLN A 59 2.75 -27.44 -17.68
N MET A 60 1.49 -27.70 -18.08
CA MET A 60 0.44 -26.67 -18.08
C MET A 60 0.08 -26.18 -16.67
N ALA A 61 0.01 -27.08 -15.68
CA ALA A 61 -0.19 -26.71 -14.28
C ALA A 61 0.97 -25.83 -13.77
N GLN A 62 2.21 -26.14 -14.17
CA GLN A 62 3.38 -25.33 -13.85
C GLN A 62 3.28 -23.93 -14.46
N PHE A 63 2.90 -23.81 -15.74
CA PHE A 63 2.69 -22.52 -16.39
C PHE A 63 1.54 -21.72 -15.76
N SER A 64 0.41 -22.35 -15.45
CA SER A 64 -0.72 -21.71 -14.78
C SER A 64 -0.33 -21.15 -13.40
N SER A 65 0.48 -21.91 -12.65
CA SER A 65 1.00 -21.48 -11.35
C SER A 65 1.95 -20.28 -11.48
N LEU A 66 2.82 -20.28 -12.49
CA LEU A 66 3.71 -19.16 -12.78
C LEU A 66 2.94 -17.91 -13.22
N GLU A 67 1.91 -18.06 -14.04
CA GLU A 67 1.04 -16.94 -14.44
C GLU A 67 0.29 -16.38 -13.22
N GLN A 68 -0.23 -17.24 -12.35
CA GLN A 68 -0.90 -16.80 -11.13
C GLN A 68 0.07 -16.07 -10.20
N MET A 69 1.32 -16.53 -10.07
CA MET A 69 2.37 -15.82 -9.34
C MET A 69 2.67 -14.45 -9.96
N GLN A 70 2.74 -14.33 -11.28
CA GLN A 70 2.91 -13.04 -11.96
C GLN A 70 1.72 -12.11 -11.70
N ASN A 71 0.50 -12.62 -11.73
CA ASN A 71 -0.70 -11.83 -11.43
C ASN A 71 -0.70 -11.35 -9.97
N LEU A 72 -0.30 -12.21 -9.02
CA LEU A 72 -0.11 -11.82 -7.63
C LEU A 72 0.93 -10.72 -7.48
N ASN A 73 2.08 -10.83 -8.15
CA ASN A 73 3.11 -9.79 -8.12
C ASN A 73 2.57 -8.45 -8.63
N LYS A 74 1.82 -8.45 -9.74
CA LYS A 74 1.17 -7.23 -10.26
C LYS A 74 0.17 -6.64 -9.26
N THR A 75 -0.63 -7.47 -8.60
CA THR A 75 -1.56 -7.01 -7.55
C THR A 75 -0.81 -6.38 -6.37
N LEU A 76 0.32 -6.98 -5.96
CA LEU A 76 1.17 -6.43 -4.89
C LEU A 76 1.79 -5.08 -5.28
N GLU A 77 2.31 -4.95 -6.51
CA GLU A 77 2.84 -3.69 -7.04
C GLU A 77 1.75 -2.60 -7.06
N SER A 78 0.55 -2.93 -7.55
CA SER A 78 -0.58 -2.00 -7.54
C SER A 78 -0.97 -1.57 -6.12
N THR A 79 -0.99 -2.52 -5.18
CA THR A 79 -1.29 -2.23 -3.77
C THR A 79 -0.25 -1.30 -3.16
N GLN A 80 1.03 -1.48 -3.47
CA GLN A 80 2.11 -0.62 -3.00
C GLN A 80 1.93 0.83 -3.47
N VAL A 81 1.54 1.03 -4.74
CA VAL A 81 1.24 2.36 -5.30
C VAL A 81 0.06 2.99 -4.56
N THR A 82 -1.04 2.25 -4.35
CA THR A 82 -2.21 2.75 -3.62
C THR A 82 -1.87 3.15 -2.18
N ILE A 83 -1.02 2.40 -1.49
CA ILE A 83 -0.56 2.75 -0.13
C ILE A 83 0.23 4.06 -0.14
N ALA A 84 1.16 4.23 -1.09
CA ALA A 84 1.96 5.45 -1.22
C ALA A 84 1.09 6.68 -1.52
N GLU A 85 0.08 6.53 -2.39
CA GLU A 85 -0.91 7.56 -2.66
C GLU A 85 -1.70 7.93 -1.40
N HIS A 86 -2.16 6.94 -0.64
CA HIS A 86 -2.90 7.18 0.61
C HIS A 86 -2.03 7.91 1.65
N ILE A 87 -0.76 7.56 1.81
CA ILE A 87 0.19 8.28 2.67
C ILE A 87 0.33 9.73 2.23
N THR A 88 0.48 9.96 0.92
CA THR A 88 0.58 11.31 0.36
C THR A 88 -0.68 12.13 0.62
N GLN A 89 -1.87 11.53 0.46
CA GLN A 89 -3.14 12.18 0.77
C GLN A 89 -3.28 12.52 2.25
N MET A 90 -2.91 11.61 3.16
CA MET A 90 -2.89 11.88 4.61
C MET A 90 -1.98 13.06 4.95
N ASN A 91 -0.76 13.08 4.38
CA ASN A 91 0.18 14.19 4.57
C ASN A 91 -0.38 15.52 4.07
N ASN A 92 -1.01 15.53 2.89
CA ASN A 92 -1.62 16.73 2.33
C ASN A 92 -2.77 17.25 3.21
N ASN A 93 -3.60 16.35 3.74
CA ASN A 93 -4.68 16.70 4.65
C ASN A 93 -4.14 17.31 5.96
N LEU A 94 -3.06 16.74 6.51
CA LEU A 94 -2.39 17.28 7.69
C LEU A 94 -1.82 18.68 7.44
N VAL A 95 -1.09 18.87 6.33
CA VAL A 95 -0.53 20.18 5.95
C VAL A 95 -1.64 21.21 5.76
N THR A 96 -2.75 20.84 5.13
CA THR A 96 -3.90 21.72 4.94
C THR A 96 -4.51 22.14 6.28
N SER A 97 -4.70 21.18 7.19
CA SER A 97 -5.19 21.48 8.54
C SER A 97 -4.24 22.41 9.29
N GLN A 98 -2.94 22.18 9.20
CA GLN A 98 -1.93 23.05 9.83
C GLN A 98 -1.94 24.46 9.25
N SER A 99 -2.06 24.61 7.92
CA SER A 99 -2.18 25.92 7.27
C SER A 99 -3.40 26.69 7.79
N ASN A 100 -4.56 26.01 7.91
CA ASN A 100 -5.76 26.63 8.45
C ASN A 100 -5.58 27.11 9.90
N ILE A 101 -4.87 26.32 10.73
CA ILE A 101 -4.55 26.71 12.10
C ILE A 101 -3.62 27.93 12.11
N VAL A 102 -2.56 27.93 11.29
CA VAL A 102 -1.63 29.06 11.18
C VAL A 102 -2.39 30.33 10.75
N ASP A 103 -3.28 30.24 9.77
CA ASP A 103 -4.10 31.36 9.33
C ASP A 103 -5.02 31.89 10.44
N GLN A 104 -5.60 30.99 11.25
CA GLN A 104 -6.39 31.38 12.41
C GLN A 104 -5.52 32.09 13.47
N LEU A 105 -4.32 31.58 13.75
CA LEU A 105 -3.38 32.19 14.70
C LEU A 105 -2.94 33.58 14.26
N ILE A 106 -2.68 33.79 12.96
CA ILE A 106 -2.36 35.12 12.41
C ILE A 106 -3.50 36.10 12.68
N ARG A 107 -4.74 35.71 12.36
CA ARG A 107 -5.93 36.55 12.60
C ARG A 107 -6.11 36.88 14.07
N ILE A 108 -5.87 35.92 14.97
CA ILE A 108 -5.91 36.14 16.42
C ILE A 108 -4.86 37.17 16.83
N ASN A 109 -3.60 36.99 16.41
CA ASN A 109 -2.51 37.92 16.73
C ASN A 109 -2.79 39.33 16.23
N GLU A 110 -3.33 39.47 15.02
CA GLU A 110 -3.77 40.78 14.50
C GLU A 110 -4.89 41.41 15.32
N GLY A 111 -5.86 40.61 15.79
CA GLY A 111 -6.93 41.06 16.67
C GLY A 111 -6.42 41.54 18.04
N LEU A 112 -5.52 40.77 18.66
CA LEU A 112 -4.90 41.11 19.94
C LEU A 112 -4.09 42.41 19.86
N LYS A 113 -3.31 42.58 18.79
CA LYS A 113 -2.55 43.81 18.54
C LYS A 113 -3.45 45.04 18.46
N LYS A 114 -4.63 44.92 17.84
CA LYS A 114 -5.63 46.01 17.79
C LYS A 114 -6.20 46.36 19.16
N LEU A 115 -6.25 45.40 20.08
CA LEU A 115 -6.68 45.58 21.46
C LEU A 115 -5.55 46.08 22.39
N GLY A 116 -4.35 46.32 21.86
CA GLY A 116 -3.18 46.72 22.65
C GLY A 116 -2.57 45.59 23.47
N VAL A 117 -2.94 44.33 23.20
CA VAL A 117 -2.30 43.15 23.77
C VAL A 117 -1.15 42.74 22.85
N GLU A 118 0.08 42.90 23.32
CA GLU A 118 1.27 42.46 22.61
C GLU A 118 1.59 41.03 23.06
N VAL A 119 1.62 40.11 22.10
CA VAL A 119 1.98 38.70 22.38
C VAL A 119 3.50 38.65 22.54
N GLU A 120 3.96 38.33 23.76
CA GLU A 120 5.38 38.12 24.00
C GLU A 120 5.88 36.97 23.13
N LYS A 121 7.06 37.15 22.53
CA LYS A 121 7.74 36.05 21.83
C LYS A 121 8.04 34.97 22.87
N PRO A 122 7.84 33.68 22.55
CA PRO A 122 8.35 32.62 23.41
C PRO A 122 9.86 32.84 23.60
N GLU A 123 10.34 32.62 24.82
CA GLU A 123 11.77 32.57 25.07
C GLU A 123 12.37 31.51 24.15
N ASP A 124 13.51 31.81 23.51
CA ASP A 124 14.25 30.79 22.77
C ASP A 124 14.44 29.61 23.73
N PRO A 125 14.24 28.35 23.27
CA PRO A 125 14.59 27.20 24.08
C PRO A 125 15.98 27.44 24.63
N GLN A 126 16.15 27.35 25.95
CA GLN A 126 17.48 27.43 26.53
C GLN A 126 18.35 26.43 25.75
N ASP A 127 19.54 26.88 25.33
CA ASP A 127 20.54 26.02 24.67
C ASP A 127 21.09 25.08 25.72
N ASP A 128 20.21 24.21 26.21
CA ASP A 128 20.47 23.09 27.06
C ASP A 128 21.16 22.11 26.12
N ALA A 129 22.47 22.27 25.95
CA ALA A 129 23.31 21.37 25.15
C ALA A 129 23.21 19.90 25.60
N ASP A 130 22.51 19.65 26.71
CA ASP A 130 22.24 18.35 27.31
C ASP A 130 20.74 17.95 27.28
N TYR A 131 19.87 18.63 26.52
CA TYR A 131 18.48 18.18 26.32
C TYR A 131 18.45 16.92 25.45
N GLU A 132 18.72 15.77 26.04
CA GLU A 132 18.33 14.49 25.45
C GLU A 132 16.82 14.31 25.68
N PRO A 133 15.98 14.29 24.63
CA PRO A 133 14.57 13.98 24.82
C PRO A 133 14.47 12.55 25.38
N GLU A 134 14.07 12.41 26.64
CA GLU A 134 13.71 11.12 27.21
C GLU A 134 12.50 10.59 26.43
N ILE A 135 12.75 9.72 25.44
CA ILE A 135 11.69 8.96 24.82
C ILE A 135 11.20 7.94 25.85
N GLN A 136 10.15 8.30 26.58
CA GLN A 136 9.43 7.36 27.42
C GLN A 136 8.70 6.38 26.51
N PHE A 137 9.36 5.26 26.19
CA PHE A 137 8.66 4.09 25.71
C PHE A 137 7.76 3.62 26.86
N ALA A 138 6.46 3.81 26.72
CA ALA A 138 5.48 3.20 27.59
C ALA A 138 5.64 1.67 27.46
N HIS A 139 6.46 1.09 28.32
CA HIS A 139 6.42 -0.34 28.57
C HIS A 139 5.17 -0.60 29.40
N GLU A 140 4.06 -0.92 28.72
CA GLU A 140 2.99 -1.70 29.36
C GLU A 140 3.57 -3.08 29.69
N THR A 141 4.30 -3.19 30.79
CA THR A 141 4.60 -4.48 31.42
C THR A 141 3.35 -4.93 32.15
N GLY A 142 2.65 -5.90 31.55
CA GLY A 142 1.84 -6.82 32.34
C GLY A 142 2.74 -7.67 33.22
N GLU A 143 2.85 -7.30 34.50
CA GLU A 143 2.99 -8.25 35.62
C GLU A 143 1.79 -9.23 35.53
N ASP A 144 1.85 -10.55 35.67
CA ASP A 144 2.81 -11.47 36.26
C ASP A 144 2.75 -12.81 35.51
N ILE A 145 3.89 -13.47 35.28
CA ILE A 145 3.91 -14.92 35.18
C ILE A 145 4.97 -15.41 36.17
N GLU A 146 4.48 -15.91 37.29
CA GLU A 146 5.24 -16.52 38.37
C GLU A 146 6.35 -17.42 37.84
N THR A 147 7.55 -17.18 38.39
CA THR A 147 8.64 -18.14 38.38
C THR A 147 8.21 -19.42 39.08
N SER A 148 8.31 -20.55 38.38
CA SER A 148 8.27 -21.86 39.02
C SER A 148 9.25 -22.83 38.37
N ARG A 149 10.29 -23.11 39.18
CA ARG A 149 11.19 -24.27 39.23
C ARG A 149 12.33 -24.41 38.20
N GLU A 150 13.55 -24.15 38.69
CA GLU A 150 14.62 -25.15 38.64
C GLU A 150 14.13 -26.46 39.26
N VAL A 151 14.11 -27.57 38.51
CA VAL A 151 15.16 -28.63 38.43
C VAL A 151 14.88 -29.50 37.21
#